data_AF-A0A486XY40-F1
#
_entry.id   AF-A0A486XY40-F1
#
_cell.length_a   1.000
_cell.length_b   1.000
_cell.length_c   1.000
_cell.angle_alpha   90.00
_cell.angle_beta   90.00
_cell.angle_gamma   90.00
#
_symmetry.space_group_name_H-M   'P 1'
#
loop_
_entity.id
_entity.type
_entity.pdbx_description
1 polymer ?
#
loop_
_entity_poly.entity_id
_entity_poly.type
_entity_poly.pdbx_seq_one_letter_code
_entity_poly.pdbx_strand_id
1 'polypeptide(L)'
;MSLLIGMTFLSPFSQLTPGAFVPYLTFTLLCSVRIDKLSLNSAQQKFLLSVSVIVALLCFLAFFRVAIVMDIQESYYQMFPDLYKFMMMWANKPVLMFATHSVAGFAYYLIAICLLAAYLSQIDLKHRWVLLLLSITYSVILVLLLSNTGLALFLMLLGIYSVLFLRYGKPVAVLLVLFSITAVVLYFYQPILLVIDMATDLVVEVLSRKENGLLARFSTESRLGGSINYLTASPVVGVGMTSGGDIAFGDSFYAEYMLRLGFWGYFLVAFVTYGYLFINTKAKKYFFALAMLVFIADLGYPLFVTYRFVFLFPVVIILLNTLSRHTQSGPELK
;
A
#
# COMPACT_ATOMS: atom_id res chain seq x y z
N MET A 1 -5.37 1.70 -22.18
CA MET A 1 -6.82 1.85 -22.43
C MET A 1 -7.35 1.00 -23.59
N SER A 2 -6.83 1.15 -24.81
CA SER A 2 -7.34 0.44 -26.00
C SER A 2 -7.34 -1.08 -25.85
N LEU A 3 -6.33 -1.64 -25.17
CA LEU A 3 -6.26 -3.07 -24.87
C LEU A 3 -7.44 -3.54 -24.01
N LEU A 4 -7.82 -2.79 -22.97
CA LEU A 4 -8.97 -3.13 -22.11
C LEU A 4 -10.27 -3.18 -22.92
N ILE A 5 -10.47 -2.18 -23.78
CA ILE A 5 -11.65 -2.10 -24.66
C ILE A 5 -11.64 -3.28 -25.64
N GLY A 6 -10.51 -3.56 -26.29
CA GLY A 6 -10.36 -4.70 -27.19
C GLY A 6 -10.69 -6.03 -26.51
N MET A 7 -10.14 -6.27 -25.31
CA MET A 7 -10.45 -7.47 -24.53
C MET A 7 -11.92 -7.54 -24.12
N THR A 8 -12.59 -6.41 -23.93
CA THR A 8 -14.04 -6.39 -23.63
C THR A 8 -14.86 -6.96 -24.78
N PHE A 9 -14.49 -6.65 -26.03
CA PHE A 9 -15.18 -7.17 -27.21
C PHE A 9 -14.86 -8.63 -27.51
N LEU A 10 -13.68 -9.10 -27.12
CA LEU A 10 -13.24 -10.49 -27.32
C LEU A 10 -13.68 -11.42 -26.19
N SER A 11 -14.11 -10.87 -25.06
CA SER A 11 -14.48 -11.63 -23.89
C SER A 11 -15.73 -12.50 -24.12
N PRO A 12 -15.75 -13.75 -23.63
CA PRO A 12 -16.91 -14.63 -23.76
C PRO A 12 -18.07 -14.26 -22.81
N PHE A 13 -17.85 -13.32 -21.87
CA PHE A 13 -18.85 -12.97 -20.87
C PHE A 13 -19.73 -11.80 -21.31
N SER A 14 -21.04 -11.89 -21.02
CA SER A 14 -22.04 -10.87 -21.35
C SER A 14 -22.25 -9.81 -20.27
N GLN A 15 -21.91 -10.10 -19.01
CA GLN A 15 -22.12 -9.16 -17.91
C GLN A 15 -21.04 -8.08 -17.92
N LEU A 16 -21.44 -6.82 -18.08
CA LEU A 16 -20.54 -5.68 -18.08
C LEU A 16 -20.30 -5.15 -16.65
N THR A 17 -19.04 -4.89 -16.32
CA THR A 17 -18.59 -4.25 -15.07
C THR A 17 -17.92 -2.90 -15.37
N PRO A 18 -18.70 -1.84 -15.65
CA PRO A 18 -18.15 -0.56 -16.09
C PRO A 18 -17.26 0.11 -15.05
N GLY A 19 -17.39 -0.25 -13.76
CA GLY A 19 -16.49 0.22 -12.69
C GLY A 19 -15.01 -0.11 -12.94
N ALA A 20 -14.71 -1.15 -13.72
CA ALA A 20 -13.34 -1.50 -14.12
C ALA A 20 -12.71 -0.44 -15.04
N PHE A 21 -13.50 0.36 -15.76
CA PHE A 21 -12.99 1.37 -16.69
C PHE A 21 -12.20 2.48 -15.97
N VAL A 22 -12.74 2.96 -14.84
CA VAL A 22 -12.25 4.15 -14.13
C VAL A 22 -10.79 4.00 -13.68
N PRO A 23 -10.38 2.89 -13.03
CA PRO A 23 -8.98 2.63 -12.75
C PRO A 23 -8.01 2.74 -13.92
N TYR A 24 -8.31 2.09 -15.03
CA TYR A 24 -7.42 2.02 -16.19
C TYR A 24 -7.39 3.34 -16.96
N LEU A 25 -8.51 4.07 -17.00
CA LEU A 25 -8.53 5.43 -17.51
C LEU A 25 -7.63 6.34 -16.66
N THR A 26 -7.79 6.31 -15.34
CA THR A 26 -7.01 7.15 -14.42
C THR A 26 -5.52 6.82 -14.52
N PHE A 27 -5.16 5.54 -14.56
CA PHE A 27 -3.79 5.08 -14.78
C PHE A 27 -3.23 5.57 -16.13
N THR A 28 -4.00 5.44 -17.21
CA THR A 28 -3.58 5.89 -18.56
C THR A 28 -3.34 7.41 -18.57
N LEU A 29 -4.25 8.19 -18.01
CA LEU A 29 -4.11 9.65 -17.92
C LEU A 29 -2.89 10.02 -17.09
N LEU A 30 -2.68 9.37 -15.95
CA LEU A 30 -1.54 9.64 -15.09
C LEU A 30 -0.21 9.36 -15.81
N CYS A 31 -0.08 8.19 -16.43
CA CYS A 31 1.14 7.81 -17.12
C CYS A 31 1.42 8.68 -18.37
N SER A 32 0.44 9.45 -18.83
CA SER A 32 0.59 10.41 -19.93
C SER A 32 1.15 11.77 -19.49
N VAL A 33 1.27 12.02 -18.17
CA VAL A 33 1.74 13.30 -17.62
C VAL A 33 3.17 13.16 -17.08
N ARG A 34 3.98 14.19 -17.31
CA ARG A 34 5.31 14.33 -16.72
C ARG A 34 5.29 15.23 -15.49
N ILE A 35 5.74 14.70 -14.37
CA ILE A 35 5.81 15.36 -13.06
C ILE A 35 7.25 15.53 -12.55
N ASP A 36 8.27 15.13 -13.32
CA ASP A 36 9.69 15.21 -12.96
C ASP A 36 10.15 16.63 -12.58
N LYS A 37 9.55 17.64 -13.20
CA LYS A 37 9.88 19.05 -12.98
C LYS A 37 9.16 19.67 -11.78
N LEU A 38 8.12 19.04 -11.26
CA LEU A 38 7.38 19.56 -10.11
C LEU A 38 8.21 19.44 -8.82
N SER A 39 7.98 20.38 -7.91
CA SER A 39 8.57 20.41 -6.57
C SER A 39 7.61 21.08 -5.61
N LEU A 40 7.64 20.66 -4.35
CA LEU A 40 6.78 21.21 -3.31
C LEU A 40 7.38 22.47 -2.71
N ASN A 41 6.59 23.54 -2.65
CA ASN A 41 6.93 24.71 -1.84
C ASN A 41 6.68 24.44 -0.34
N SER A 42 7.14 25.35 0.53
CA SER A 42 7.04 25.18 1.98
C SER A 42 5.60 25.07 2.49
N ALA A 43 4.62 25.74 1.85
CA ALA A 43 3.22 25.64 2.23
C ALA A 43 2.64 24.25 1.91
N GLN A 44 2.96 23.71 0.74
CA GLN A 44 2.57 22.36 0.33
C GLN A 44 3.21 21.29 1.21
N GLN A 45 4.48 21.45 1.59
CA GLN A 45 5.15 20.55 2.53
C GLN A 45 4.48 20.57 3.91
N LYS A 46 4.14 21.75 4.43
CA LYS A 46 3.38 21.88 5.69
C LYS A 46 2.00 21.24 5.59
N PHE A 47 1.30 21.46 4.49
CA PHE A 47 0.00 20.83 4.24
C PHE A 47 0.10 19.30 4.27
N LEU A 48 1.07 18.71 3.55
CA LEU A 48 1.28 17.27 3.57
C LEU A 48 1.60 16.76 4.97
N LEU A 49 2.43 17.47 5.73
CA LEU A 49 2.74 17.11 7.12
C LEU A 49 1.48 17.15 8.00
N SER A 50 0.66 18.19 7.90
CA SER A 50 -0.61 18.30 8.62
C SER A 50 -1.57 17.17 8.27
N VAL A 51 -1.69 16.82 6.98
CA VAL A 51 -2.48 15.68 6.53
C VAL A 51 -1.95 14.38 7.13
N SER A 52 -0.63 14.16 7.15
CA SER A 52 -0.03 12.97 7.76
C SER A 52 -0.32 12.89 9.26
N VAL A 53 -0.30 14.01 9.99
CA VAL A 53 -0.67 14.05 11.42
C VAL A 53 -2.14 13.69 11.62
N ILE A 54 -3.04 14.30 10.84
CA ILE A 54 -4.48 14.06 10.93
C ILE A 54 -4.79 12.59 10.62
N VAL A 55 -4.21 12.03 9.57
CA VAL A 55 -4.40 10.62 9.19
C VAL A 55 -3.90 9.69 10.30
N ALA A 56 -2.73 9.96 10.91
CA ALA A 56 -2.23 9.16 12.02
C ALA A 56 -3.16 9.23 13.25
N LEU A 57 -3.67 10.42 13.58
CA LEU A 57 -4.63 10.61 14.66
C LEU A 57 -5.93 9.82 14.39
N LEU A 58 -6.49 9.94 13.20
CA LEU A 58 -7.69 9.20 12.80
C LEU A 58 -7.47 7.69 12.86
N CYS A 59 -6.27 7.18 12.52
CA CYS A 59 -5.94 5.76 12.66
C CYS A 59 -6.04 5.30 14.12
N PHE A 60 -5.48 6.05 15.06
CA PHE A 60 -5.60 5.70 16.49
C PHE A 60 -7.03 5.81 16.98
N LEU A 61 -7.76 6.87 16.62
CA LEU A 61 -9.16 7.01 17.00
C LEU A 61 -10.03 5.87 16.46
N ALA A 62 -9.75 5.41 15.22
CA ALA A 62 -10.40 4.24 14.64
C ALA A 62 -10.06 2.95 15.41
N PHE A 63 -8.78 2.75 15.76
CA PHE A 63 -8.35 1.59 16.54
C PHE A 63 -9.00 1.54 17.93
N PHE A 64 -9.14 2.69 18.59
CA PHE A 64 -9.83 2.82 19.89
C PHE A 64 -11.36 2.91 19.79
N ARG A 65 -11.93 2.73 18.59
CA ARG A 65 -13.38 2.74 18.34
C ARG A 65 -14.09 4.02 18.81
N VAL A 66 -13.46 5.17 18.62
CA VAL A 66 -14.09 6.46 18.95
C VAL A 66 -15.32 6.67 18.06
N ALA A 67 -16.48 6.89 18.68
CA ALA A 67 -17.80 6.86 18.03
C ALA A 67 -17.85 7.68 16.73
N ILE A 68 -17.43 8.95 16.77
CA ILE A 68 -17.47 9.83 15.59
C ILE A 68 -16.66 9.29 14.40
N VAL A 69 -15.54 8.60 14.66
CA VAL A 69 -14.71 8.03 13.60
C VAL A 69 -15.35 6.76 13.05
N MET A 70 -15.95 5.94 13.92
CA MET A 70 -16.69 4.76 13.51
C MET A 70 -17.89 5.13 12.63
N ASP A 71 -18.65 6.17 12.98
CA ASP A 71 -19.80 6.66 12.20
C ASP A 71 -19.38 7.14 10.80
N ILE A 72 -18.28 7.87 10.71
CA ILE A 72 -17.70 8.32 9.43
C ILE A 72 -17.27 7.10 8.60
N GLN A 73 -16.63 6.12 9.22
CA GLN A 73 -16.19 4.91 8.51
C GLN A 73 -17.38 4.08 8.06
N GLU A 74 -18.38 3.85 8.91
CA GLU A 74 -19.61 3.16 8.55
C GLU A 74 -20.29 3.83 7.35
N SER A 75 -20.38 5.16 7.37
CA SER A 75 -20.91 5.96 6.26
C SER A 75 -20.11 5.76 4.98
N TYR A 76 -18.77 5.72 5.07
CA TYR A 76 -17.89 5.48 3.92
C TYR A 76 -18.05 4.06 3.34
N TYR A 77 -18.24 3.05 4.19
CA TYR A 77 -18.40 1.66 3.76
C TYR A 77 -19.85 1.26 3.44
N GLN A 78 -20.82 2.18 3.39
CA GLN A 78 -22.23 1.86 3.10
C GLN A 78 -22.41 1.04 1.81
N MET A 79 -21.57 1.26 0.79
CA MET A 79 -21.61 0.49 -0.46
C MET A 79 -21.08 -0.94 -0.33
N PHE A 80 -20.35 -1.26 0.74
CA PHE A 80 -19.76 -2.57 1.00
C PHE A 80 -19.91 -2.96 2.49
N PRO A 81 -21.14 -3.23 2.98
CA PRO A 81 -21.41 -3.47 4.39
C PRO A 81 -20.59 -4.62 4.97
N ASP A 82 -20.39 -5.69 4.22
CA ASP A 82 -19.60 -6.84 4.68
C ASP A 82 -18.13 -6.47 4.86
N LEU A 83 -17.58 -5.64 3.97
CA LEU A 83 -16.20 -5.17 4.09
C LEU A 83 -16.01 -4.31 5.35
N TYR A 84 -17.00 -3.50 5.72
CA TYR A 84 -17.01 -2.79 7.00
C TYR A 84 -16.93 -3.76 8.19
N LYS A 85 -17.74 -4.84 8.17
CA LYS A 85 -17.72 -5.82 9.26
C LYS A 85 -16.33 -6.44 9.43
N PHE A 86 -15.75 -6.91 8.33
CA PHE A 86 -14.46 -7.59 8.32
C PHE A 86 -13.29 -6.66 8.68
N MET A 87 -13.30 -5.40 8.25
CA MET A 87 -12.19 -4.48 8.51
C MET A 87 -12.33 -3.77 9.85
N MET A 88 -13.53 -3.29 10.17
CA MET A 88 -13.75 -2.36 11.28
C MET A 88 -14.39 -3.01 12.49
N MET A 89 -15.51 -3.74 12.32
CA MET A 89 -16.24 -4.27 13.48
C MET A 89 -15.57 -5.48 14.14
N TRP A 90 -14.97 -6.37 13.35
CA TRP A 90 -14.43 -7.63 13.87
C TRP A 90 -12.96 -7.55 14.24
N ALA A 91 -12.20 -6.69 13.58
CA ALA A 91 -10.75 -6.65 13.73
C ALA A 91 -10.19 -5.27 14.12
N ASN A 92 -11.05 -4.26 14.29
CA ASN A 92 -10.69 -2.89 14.69
C ASN A 92 -9.51 -2.30 13.89
N LYS A 93 -9.44 -2.63 12.59
CA LYS A 93 -8.26 -2.30 11.79
C LYS A 93 -8.32 -0.82 11.38
N PRO A 94 -7.25 -0.02 11.59
CA PRO A 94 -7.23 1.39 11.23
C PRO A 94 -7.03 1.58 9.71
N VAL A 95 -7.98 1.12 8.90
CA VAL A 95 -7.89 1.14 7.42
C VAL A 95 -8.31 2.48 6.82
N LEU A 96 -9.04 3.32 7.57
CA LEU A 96 -9.58 4.61 7.13
C LEU A 96 -10.22 4.51 5.72
N MET A 97 -9.75 5.34 4.78
CA MET A 97 -10.26 5.42 3.41
C MET A 97 -9.61 4.39 2.46
N PHE A 98 -8.71 3.54 2.95
CA PHE A 98 -7.95 2.61 2.09
C PHE A 98 -8.70 1.31 1.74
N ALA A 99 -9.94 1.15 2.20
CA ALA A 99 -10.85 0.00 1.98
C ALA A 99 -10.36 -1.35 2.52
N THR A 100 -9.11 -1.75 2.28
CA THR A 100 -8.55 -3.02 2.76
C THR A 100 -7.26 -2.80 3.53
N HIS A 101 -7.00 -3.68 4.49
CA HIS A 101 -5.79 -3.61 5.32
C HIS A 101 -4.49 -3.77 4.52
N SER A 102 -4.51 -4.46 3.37
CA SER A 102 -3.33 -4.58 2.51
C SER A 102 -3.01 -3.26 1.80
N VAL A 103 -4.02 -2.60 1.23
CA VAL A 103 -3.90 -1.26 0.62
C VAL A 103 -3.47 -0.23 1.65
N ALA A 104 -4.09 -0.25 2.83
CA ALA A 104 -3.70 0.61 3.96
C ALA A 104 -2.25 0.38 4.38
N GLY A 105 -1.83 -0.88 4.48
CA GLY A 105 -0.47 -1.26 4.83
C GLY A 105 0.56 -0.65 3.89
N PHE A 106 0.37 -0.81 2.58
CA PHE A 106 1.27 -0.20 1.59
C PHE A 106 1.27 1.33 1.65
N ALA A 107 0.10 1.96 1.85
CA ALA A 107 0.00 3.42 1.93
C ALA A 107 0.72 3.96 3.18
N TYR A 108 0.49 3.36 4.35
CA TYR A 108 1.14 3.74 5.61
C TYR A 108 2.64 3.49 5.57
N TYR A 109 3.09 2.40 4.95
CA TYR A 109 4.51 2.13 4.73
C TYR A 109 5.14 3.21 3.84
N LEU A 110 4.50 3.58 2.72
CA LEU A 110 4.99 4.65 1.85
C LEU A 110 5.07 6.00 2.58
N ILE A 111 4.07 6.34 3.38
CA ILE A 111 4.06 7.56 4.20
C ILE A 111 5.22 7.52 5.20
N ALA A 112 5.42 6.40 5.91
CA ALA A 112 6.54 6.23 6.84
C ALA A 112 7.90 6.43 6.14
N ILE A 113 8.13 5.76 5.00
CA ILE A 113 9.37 5.92 4.23
C ILE A 113 9.57 7.36 3.75
N CYS A 114 8.52 8.03 3.32
CA CYS A 114 8.60 9.43 2.90
C CYS A 114 8.99 10.37 4.05
N LEU A 115 8.39 10.18 5.23
CA LEU A 115 8.71 10.93 6.45
C LEU A 115 10.15 10.65 6.90
N LEU A 116 10.60 9.40 6.85
CA LEU A 116 11.96 9.00 7.14
C LEU A 116 12.96 9.62 6.15
N ALA A 117 12.66 9.58 4.85
CA ALA A 117 13.47 10.20 3.82
C ALA A 117 13.58 11.72 4.02
N ALA A 118 12.48 12.37 4.42
CA ALA A 118 12.47 13.79 4.75
C ALA A 118 13.33 14.09 5.99
N TYR A 119 13.23 13.28 7.04
CA TYR A 119 14.11 13.39 8.22
C TYR A 119 15.60 13.27 7.85
N LEU A 120 15.96 12.29 7.02
CA LEU A 120 17.34 12.04 6.61
C LEU A 120 17.90 13.05 5.61
N SER A 121 17.03 13.76 4.88
CA SER A 121 17.45 14.74 3.87
C SER A 121 18.08 16.02 4.44
N GLN A 122 18.15 16.15 5.77
CA GLN A 122 18.73 17.30 6.49
C GLN A 122 18.13 18.65 6.08
N ILE A 123 16.91 18.69 5.54
CA ILE A 123 16.19 19.95 5.40
C ILE A 123 16.13 20.58 6.78
N ASP A 124 16.52 21.85 6.85
CA ASP A 124 16.67 22.64 8.08
C ASP A 124 15.28 22.97 8.68
N LEU A 125 14.55 21.92 9.01
CA LEU A 125 13.30 21.97 9.72
C LEU A 125 13.65 21.99 11.19
N LYS A 126 13.33 23.11 11.85
CA LYS A 126 13.36 23.33 13.30
C LYS A 126 12.73 22.16 14.10
N HIS A 127 11.95 21.31 13.45
CA HIS A 127 11.23 20.16 14.01
C HIS A 127 11.53 18.82 13.31
N ARG A 128 12.74 18.59 12.79
CA ARG A 128 13.10 17.32 12.10
C ARG A 128 12.72 16.04 12.86
N TRP A 129 12.77 16.07 14.20
CA TRP A 129 12.40 14.93 15.05
C TRP A 129 10.91 14.58 14.98
N VAL A 130 10.04 15.54 14.64
CA VAL A 130 8.61 15.29 14.41
C VAL A 130 8.41 14.38 13.19
N LEU A 131 9.24 14.52 12.15
CA LEU A 131 9.18 13.64 10.98
C LEU A 131 9.57 12.20 11.33
N LEU A 132 10.63 12.03 12.13
CA LEU A 132 11.02 10.70 12.61
C LEU A 132 9.93 10.10 13.50
N LEU A 133 9.39 10.88 14.44
CA LEU A 133 8.31 10.43 15.31
C LEU A 133 7.09 9.99 14.50
N LEU A 134 6.67 10.77 13.50
CA LEU A 134 5.56 10.39 12.63
C LEU A 134 5.87 9.14 11.80
N SER A 135 7.10 8.98 11.28
CA SER A 135 7.51 7.77 10.57
C SER A 135 7.33 6.53 11.45
N ILE A 136 7.78 6.62 12.71
CA ILE A 136 7.63 5.58 13.72
C ILE A 136 6.14 5.33 14.02
N THR A 137 5.35 6.39 14.18
CA THR A 137 3.90 6.30 14.38
C THR A 137 3.20 5.52 13.27
N TYR A 138 3.49 5.83 12.00
CA TYR A 138 2.94 5.07 10.87
C TYR A 138 3.39 3.61 10.87
N SER A 139 4.61 3.34 11.35
CA SER A 139 5.10 1.97 11.52
C SER A 139 4.31 1.23 12.61
N VAL A 140 3.93 1.88 13.71
CA VAL A 140 3.04 1.29 14.73
C VAL A 140 1.67 1.00 14.14
N ILE A 141 1.11 1.92 13.34
CA ILE A 141 -0.17 1.72 12.66
C ILE A 141 -0.15 0.46 11.76
N LEU A 142 0.99 0.11 11.15
CA LEU A 142 1.12 -1.14 10.40
C LEU A 142 0.89 -2.39 11.25
N VAL A 143 1.31 -2.38 12.52
CA VAL A 143 1.04 -3.47 13.47
C VAL A 143 -0.44 -3.50 13.83
N LEU A 144 -1.04 -2.33 14.05
CA LEU A 144 -2.47 -2.20 14.39
C LEU A 144 -3.40 -2.66 13.26
N LEU A 145 -2.91 -2.81 12.03
CA LEU A 145 -3.66 -3.42 10.94
C LEU A 145 -3.91 -4.93 11.13
N LEU A 146 -3.21 -5.60 12.05
CA LEU A 146 -3.36 -7.02 12.36
C LEU A 146 -3.44 -7.87 11.08
N SER A 147 -2.42 -7.72 10.23
CA SER A 147 -2.34 -8.41 8.92
C SER A 147 -0.91 -8.78 8.56
N ASN A 148 -0.75 -9.86 7.79
CA ASN A 148 0.55 -10.33 7.33
C ASN A 148 1.29 -9.26 6.53
N THR A 149 0.59 -8.55 5.64
CA THR A 149 1.15 -7.44 4.87
C THR A 149 1.65 -6.32 5.80
N GLY A 150 0.85 -5.91 6.78
CA GLY A 150 1.23 -4.90 7.76
C GLY A 150 2.46 -5.30 8.58
N LEU A 151 2.48 -6.54 9.09
CA LEU A 151 3.61 -7.07 9.86
C LEU A 151 4.89 -7.19 9.02
N ALA A 152 4.81 -7.69 7.79
CA ALA A 152 5.96 -7.78 6.90
C ALA A 152 6.56 -6.39 6.60
N LEU A 153 5.70 -5.42 6.30
CA LEU A 153 6.11 -4.03 6.05
C LEU A 153 6.67 -3.36 7.32
N PHE A 154 6.10 -3.65 8.49
CA PHE A 154 6.62 -3.23 9.78
C PHE A 154 8.02 -3.79 10.04
N LEU A 155 8.24 -5.09 9.84
CA LEU A 155 9.55 -5.73 10.02
C LEU A 155 10.60 -5.12 9.07
N MET A 156 10.21 -4.80 7.84
CA MET A 156 11.09 -4.10 6.90
C MET A 156 11.48 -2.71 7.42
N LEU A 157 10.53 -1.92 7.96
CA LEU A 157 10.83 -0.63 8.59
C LEU A 157 11.69 -0.79 9.85
N LEU A 158 11.40 -1.79 10.68
CA LEU A 158 12.20 -2.11 11.86
C LEU A 158 13.65 -2.40 11.46
N GLY A 159 13.87 -3.17 10.39
CA GLY A 159 15.20 -3.43 9.83
C GLY A 159 15.90 -2.14 9.39
N ILE A 160 15.22 -1.26 8.66
CA ILE A 160 15.75 0.05 8.24
C ILE A 160 16.12 0.90 9.47
N TYR A 161 15.23 1.00 10.46
CA TYR A 161 15.50 1.73 11.69
C TYR A 161 16.70 1.15 12.44
N SER A 162 16.82 -0.18 12.50
CA SER A 162 17.92 -0.87 13.17
C SER A 162 19.27 -0.55 12.53
N VAL A 163 19.32 -0.53 11.19
CA VAL A 163 20.52 -0.09 10.45
C VAL A 163 20.84 1.38 10.73
N LEU A 164 19.83 2.26 10.79
CA LEU A 164 20.03 3.67 11.14
C LEU A 164 20.53 3.84 12.57
N PHE A 165 20.03 3.03 13.51
CA PHE A 165 20.51 3.02 14.89
C PHE A 165 21.99 2.66 14.98
N LEU A 166 22.41 1.58 14.30
CA LEU A 166 23.82 1.19 14.26
C LEU A 166 24.71 2.27 13.66
N ARG A 167 24.20 3.06 12.70
CA ARG A 167 24.96 4.09 12.01
C ARG A 167 25.03 5.44 12.74
N TYR A 168 23.99 5.84 13.47
CA TYR A 168 23.85 7.20 14.02
C TYR A 168 23.70 7.28 15.55
N GLY A 169 23.67 6.16 16.29
CA GLY A 169 23.82 6.12 17.75
C GLY A 169 22.55 6.36 18.61
N LYS A 170 22.78 6.67 19.89
CA LYS A 170 21.85 6.52 21.05
C LYS A 170 20.43 7.15 20.97
N PRO A 171 20.17 8.33 20.36
CA PRO A 171 18.81 8.89 20.35
C PRO A 171 17.82 8.12 19.46
N VAL A 172 18.31 7.45 18.41
CA VAL A 172 17.49 6.56 17.55
C VAL A 172 17.19 5.24 18.28
N ALA A 173 18.06 4.81 19.19
CA ALA A 173 17.91 3.61 20.03
C ALA A 173 16.69 3.68 20.94
N VAL A 174 16.54 4.79 21.66
CA VAL A 174 15.48 4.97 22.66
C VAL A 174 14.12 4.99 21.97
N LEU A 175 14.03 5.65 20.81
CA LEU A 175 12.81 5.65 20.00
C LEU A 175 12.50 4.27 19.41
N LEU A 176 13.51 3.50 18.97
CA LEU A 176 13.35 2.11 18.50
C LEU A 176 12.91 1.14 19.60
N VAL A 177 13.46 1.29 20.80
CA VAL A 177 13.12 0.46 21.96
C VAL A 177 11.71 0.79 22.44
N LEU A 178 11.38 2.08 22.58
CA LEU A 178 10.00 2.50 22.89
C LEU A 178 9.02 2.05 21.80
N PHE A 179 9.40 2.16 20.53
CA PHE A 179 8.64 1.66 19.39
C PHE A 179 8.38 0.15 19.44
N SER A 180 9.42 -0.64 19.71
CA SER A 180 9.32 -2.09 19.81
C SER A 180 8.48 -2.51 21.01
N ILE A 181 8.65 -1.84 22.16
CA ILE A 181 7.86 -2.07 23.36
C ILE A 181 6.40 -1.69 23.14
N THR A 182 6.10 -0.52 22.55
CA THR A 182 4.72 -0.10 22.28
C THR A 182 4.04 -1.01 21.25
N ALA A 183 4.76 -1.44 20.20
CA ALA A 183 4.24 -2.40 19.23
C ALA A 183 3.92 -3.76 19.87
N VAL A 184 4.81 -4.26 20.73
CA VAL A 184 4.63 -5.48 21.53
C VAL A 184 3.43 -5.31 22.48
N VAL A 185 3.39 -4.27 23.32
CA VAL A 185 2.30 -4.04 24.27
C VAL A 185 0.95 -3.89 23.56
N LEU A 186 0.87 -3.16 22.44
CA LEU A 186 -0.38 -2.99 21.69
C LEU A 186 -0.83 -4.29 21.00
N TYR A 187 0.12 -5.11 20.53
CA TYR A 187 -0.17 -6.43 19.98
C TYR A 187 -0.68 -7.40 21.07
N PHE A 188 -0.11 -7.36 22.27
CA PHE A 188 -0.47 -8.19 23.43
C PHE A 188 -1.61 -7.64 24.30
N TYR A 189 -2.13 -6.43 24.01
CA TYR A 189 -3.29 -5.85 24.72
C TYR A 189 -4.63 -6.48 24.27
N GLN A 190 -4.65 -7.20 23.15
CA GLN A 190 -5.74 -8.13 22.80
C GLN A 190 -5.71 -9.34 23.76
N PRO A 191 -6.85 -9.92 24.17
CA PRO A 191 -6.95 -10.82 25.32
C PRO A 191 -5.94 -11.98 25.26
N ILE A 192 -4.98 -11.93 26.20
CA ILE A 192 -3.82 -12.81 26.39
C ILE A 192 -4.16 -14.32 26.41
N LEU A 193 -5.40 -14.69 26.73
CA LEU A 193 -5.86 -16.07 26.78
C LEU A 193 -6.01 -16.73 25.39
N LEU A 194 -6.13 -15.96 24.29
CA LEU A 194 -6.19 -16.52 22.94
C LEU A 194 -4.79 -16.84 22.35
N VAL A 195 -3.73 -16.18 22.83
CA VAL A 195 -2.43 -16.16 22.14
C VAL A 195 -1.52 -17.33 22.51
N ILE A 196 -1.64 -17.87 23.72
CA ILE A 196 -0.78 -18.96 24.19
C ILE A 196 -1.07 -20.27 23.45
N ASP A 197 -2.33 -20.53 23.07
CA ASP A 197 -2.69 -21.67 22.22
C ASP A 197 -2.41 -21.40 20.73
N MET A 198 -2.36 -20.13 20.31
CA MET A 198 -2.17 -19.75 18.91
C MET A 198 -0.70 -19.72 18.46
N ALA A 199 0.26 -19.38 19.32
CA ALA A 199 1.60 -18.98 18.88
C ALA A 199 2.45 -20.08 18.20
N THR A 200 2.23 -21.37 18.50
CA THR A 200 2.93 -22.49 17.84
C THR A 200 2.21 -22.99 16.59
N ASP A 201 0.88 -22.85 16.52
CA ASP A 201 0.09 -23.29 15.37
C ASP A 201 -0.08 -22.19 14.31
N LEU A 202 -0.02 -20.89 14.66
CA LEU A 202 -0.33 -19.77 13.75
C LEU A 202 0.67 -19.58 12.61
N VAL A 203 1.97 -19.82 12.81
CA VAL A 203 2.95 -19.55 11.74
C VAL A 203 2.81 -20.57 10.62
N VAL A 204 2.58 -21.84 10.99
CA VAL A 204 2.24 -22.88 10.03
C VAL A 204 0.85 -22.58 9.48
N GLU A 205 -0.18 -22.42 10.32
CA GLU A 205 -1.56 -22.25 9.89
C GLU A 205 -1.83 -20.98 9.04
N VAL A 206 -1.17 -19.86 9.28
CA VAL A 206 -1.35 -18.62 8.48
C VAL A 206 -0.63 -18.67 7.13
N LEU A 207 0.51 -19.36 7.06
CA LEU A 207 1.19 -19.62 5.78
C LEU A 207 0.55 -20.78 5.02
N SER A 208 -0.12 -21.70 5.73
CA SER A 208 -0.58 -23.01 5.25
C SER A 208 -2.10 -23.14 5.08
N ARG A 209 -2.91 -22.18 5.57
CA ARG A 209 -4.38 -22.20 5.38
C ARG A 209 -4.69 -22.05 3.90
N LYS A 210 -5.25 -23.12 3.32
CA LYS A 210 -5.71 -23.22 1.92
C LYS A 210 -6.69 -22.13 1.50
N GLU A 211 -7.34 -21.45 2.45
CA GLU A 211 -8.43 -20.49 2.17
C GLU A 211 -8.03 -19.01 2.30
N ASN A 212 -7.06 -18.65 3.17
CA ASN A 212 -6.80 -17.24 3.53
C ASN A 212 -5.31 -16.83 3.57
N GLY A 213 -4.37 -17.75 3.29
CA GLY A 213 -2.93 -17.44 3.21
C GLY A 213 -2.52 -16.73 1.92
N LEU A 214 -1.26 -16.25 1.84
CA LEU A 214 -0.71 -15.71 0.58
C LEU A 214 -0.71 -16.78 -0.53
N LEU A 215 -0.43 -18.03 -0.16
CA LEU A 215 -0.48 -19.19 -1.07
C LEU A 215 -1.91 -19.57 -1.47
N ALA A 216 -2.90 -19.35 -0.59
CA ALA A 216 -4.30 -19.61 -0.90
C ALA A 216 -4.75 -18.81 -2.13
N ARG A 217 -4.25 -17.59 -2.32
CA ARG A 217 -4.61 -16.76 -3.46
C ARG A 217 -4.31 -17.46 -4.78
N PHE A 218 -3.19 -18.18 -4.86
CA PHE A 218 -2.76 -18.89 -6.07
C PHE A 218 -3.32 -20.31 -6.19
N SER A 219 -4.26 -20.70 -5.32
CA SER A 219 -4.92 -22.02 -5.36
C SER A 219 -6.22 -21.98 -6.18
N THR A 220 -6.47 -23.05 -6.94
CA THR A 220 -7.75 -23.27 -7.65
C THR A 220 -8.92 -23.54 -6.70
N GLU A 221 -8.64 -23.90 -5.44
CA GLU A 221 -9.66 -24.09 -4.39
C GLU A 221 -10.05 -22.76 -3.71
N SER A 222 -9.45 -21.64 -4.10
CA SER A 222 -9.69 -20.33 -3.50
C SER A 222 -10.83 -19.55 -4.17
N ARG A 223 -11.16 -18.40 -3.59
CA ARG A 223 -12.06 -17.40 -4.22
C ARG A 223 -11.64 -17.03 -5.65
N LEU A 224 -10.34 -17.09 -5.97
CA LEU A 224 -9.81 -16.76 -7.29
C LEU A 224 -9.74 -17.98 -8.22
N GLY A 225 -10.23 -19.14 -7.80
CA GLY A 225 -10.13 -20.40 -8.53
C GLY A 225 -10.73 -20.35 -9.94
N GLY A 226 -11.95 -19.81 -10.09
CA GLY A 226 -12.56 -19.65 -11.41
C GLY A 226 -11.79 -18.68 -12.33
N SER A 227 -11.11 -17.68 -11.74
CA SER A 227 -10.26 -16.75 -12.49
C SER A 227 -8.94 -17.38 -12.94
N ILE A 228 -8.35 -18.23 -12.08
CA ILE A 228 -7.19 -19.05 -12.43
C ILE A 228 -7.56 -20.02 -13.57
N ASN A 229 -8.68 -20.72 -13.44
CA ASN A 229 -9.16 -21.66 -14.47
C ASN A 229 -9.42 -20.98 -15.81
N TYR A 230 -9.96 -19.76 -15.80
CA TYR A 230 -10.12 -18.98 -17.03
C TYR A 230 -8.76 -18.63 -17.65
N LEU A 231 -7.82 -18.12 -16.86
CA LEU A 231 -6.49 -17.73 -17.33
C LEU A 231 -5.67 -18.90 -17.87
N THR A 232 -5.84 -20.10 -17.30
CA THR A 232 -5.16 -21.30 -17.82
C THR A 232 -5.78 -21.78 -19.13
N ALA A 233 -7.10 -21.68 -19.29
CA ALA A 233 -7.80 -22.08 -20.51
C ALA A 233 -7.64 -21.04 -21.65
N SER A 234 -7.56 -19.75 -21.32
CA SER A 234 -7.49 -18.64 -22.29
C SER A 234 -6.47 -17.59 -21.85
N PRO A 235 -5.16 -17.91 -21.90
CA PRO A 235 -4.11 -17.03 -21.34
C PRO A 235 -3.94 -15.71 -22.09
N VAL A 236 -4.31 -15.66 -23.38
CA VAL A 236 -4.10 -14.48 -24.22
C VAL A 236 -5.29 -13.52 -24.18
N VAL A 237 -6.51 -14.04 -24.07
CA VAL A 237 -7.75 -13.26 -24.15
C VAL A 237 -8.21 -12.90 -22.75
N GLY A 238 -7.96 -11.65 -22.35
CA GLY A 238 -8.52 -11.11 -21.11
C GLY A 238 -10.03 -10.88 -21.22
N VAL A 239 -10.69 -10.70 -20.08
CA VAL A 239 -12.14 -10.46 -20.00
C VAL A 239 -12.52 -9.00 -20.20
N GLY A 240 -11.54 -8.09 -20.31
CA GLY A 240 -11.80 -6.66 -20.46
C GLY A 240 -12.67 -6.12 -19.33
N MET A 241 -13.74 -5.41 -19.65
CA MET A 241 -14.70 -4.89 -18.67
C MET A 241 -15.82 -5.87 -18.32
N THR A 242 -15.85 -7.08 -18.88
CA THR A 242 -16.92 -8.05 -18.56
C THR A 242 -16.53 -8.98 -17.40
N SER A 243 -17.50 -9.75 -16.90
CA SER A 243 -17.33 -10.68 -15.77
C SER A 243 -18.25 -11.89 -15.91
N GLY A 244 -17.88 -13.02 -15.33
CA GLY A 244 -18.76 -14.17 -15.10
C GLY A 244 -19.06 -14.35 -13.62
N GLY A 245 -19.99 -15.26 -13.27
CA GLY A 245 -20.32 -15.58 -11.89
C GLY A 245 -19.15 -16.16 -11.08
N ASP A 246 -18.29 -16.94 -11.73
CA ASP A 246 -17.11 -17.58 -11.13
C ASP A 246 -15.83 -16.75 -11.26
N ILE A 247 -15.92 -15.52 -11.79
CA ILE A 247 -14.78 -14.63 -12.00
C ILE A 247 -14.71 -13.63 -10.85
N ALA A 248 -13.53 -13.53 -10.23
CA ALA A 248 -13.25 -12.65 -9.13
C ALA A 248 -12.00 -11.81 -9.44
N PHE A 249 -12.08 -10.51 -9.18
CA PHE A 249 -11.00 -9.55 -9.44
C PHE A 249 -10.34 -9.09 -8.14
N GLY A 250 -9.11 -8.58 -8.24
CA GLY A 250 -8.35 -8.04 -7.12
C GLY A 250 -7.43 -9.07 -6.45
N ASP A 251 -6.94 -8.74 -5.25
CA ASP A 251 -6.07 -9.57 -4.38
C ASP A 251 -4.69 -10.00 -4.94
N SER A 252 -4.42 -9.82 -6.24
CA SER A 252 -3.12 -10.07 -6.87
C SER A 252 -3.03 -9.47 -8.29
N PHE A 253 -1.81 -9.38 -8.81
CA PHE A 253 -1.54 -8.90 -10.18
C PHE A 253 -2.25 -9.73 -11.26
N TYR A 254 -2.35 -11.05 -11.12
CA TYR A 254 -2.92 -11.90 -12.17
C TYR A 254 -4.44 -11.80 -12.20
N ALA A 255 -5.09 -11.74 -11.03
CA ALA A 255 -6.55 -11.63 -10.92
C ALA A 255 -7.07 -10.23 -11.31
N GLU A 256 -6.17 -9.25 -11.48
CA GLU A 256 -6.54 -7.93 -11.99
C GLU A 256 -5.97 -7.70 -13.40
N TYR A 257 -4.64 -7.61 -13.56
CA TYR A 257 -4.04 -7.24 -14.84
C TYR A 257 -4.15 -8.34 -15.88
N MET A 258 -3.77 -9.57 -15.54
CA MET A 258 -3.80 -10.67 -16.51
C MET A 258 -5.24 -11.04 -16.86
N LEU A 259 -6.13 -11.05 -15.88
CA LEU A 259 -7.53 -11.37 -16.10
C LEU A 259 -8.20 -10.32 -16.99
N ARG A 260 -7.96 -9.02 -16.75
CA ARG A 260 -8.57 -7.95 -17.55
C ARG A 260 -7.94 -7.80 -18.94
N LEU A 261 -6.62 -7.94 -19.06
CA LEU A 261 -5.87 -7.56 -20.25
C LEU A 261 -5.20 -8.74 -20.99
N GLY A 262 -5.30 -9.96 -20.46
CA GLY A 262 -4.54 -11.12 -20.91
C GLY A 262 -3.13 -11.18 -20.31
N PHE A 263 -2.45 -12.32 -20.47
CA PHE A 263 -1.10 -12.57 -19.96
C PHE A 263 -0.11 -11.45 -20.31
N TRP A 264 -0.10 -11.02 -21.58
CA TRP A 264 0.77 -9.93 -22.04
C TRP A 264 0.39 -8.56 -21.49
N GLY A 265 -0.86 -8.39 -21.08
CA GLY A 265 -1.36 -7.17 -20.49
C GLY A 265 -0.67 -6.81 -19.18
N TYR A 266 -0.28 -7.80 -18.37
CA TYR A 266 0.52 -7.56 -17.16
C TYR A 266 1.88 -6.93 -17.50
N PHE A 267 2.61 -7.50 -18.45
CA PHE A 267 3.91 -6.97 -18.86
C PHE A 267 3.79 -5.56 -19.44
N LEU A 268 2.71 -5.26 -20.16
CA LEU A 268 2.44 -3.91 -20.64
C LEU A 268 2.21 -2.93 -19.48
N VAL A 269 1.37 -3.30 -18.51
CA VAL A 269 1.13 -2.47 -17.31
C VAL A 269 2.42 -2.26 -16.54
N ALA A 270 3.19 -3.32 -16.30
CA ALA A 270 4.50 -3.25 -15.65
C ALA A 270 5.45 -2.32 -16.41
N PHE A 271 5.60 -2.50 -17.72
CA PHE A 271 6.47 -1.67 -18.56
C PHE A 271 6.11 -0.18 -18.48
N VAL A 272 4.82 0.14 -18.64
CA VAL A 272 4.32 1.53 -18.55
C VAL A 272 4.56 2.10 -17.15
N THR A 273 4.29 1.33 -16.11
CA THR A 273 4.51 1.72 -14.72
C THR A 273 5.98 2.00 -14.42
N TYR A 274 6.88 1.06 -14.72
CA TYR A 274 8.31 1.23 -14.46
C TYR A 274 8.90 2.34 -15.33
N GLY A 275 8.45 2.49 -16.59
CA GLY A 275 8.80 3.61 -17.45
C GLY A 275 8.36 4.95 -16.86
N TYR A 276 7.12 5.03 -16.36
CA TYR A 276 6.62 6.23 -15.68
C TYR A 276 7.45 6.57 -14.43
N LEU A 277 7.74 5.59 -13.57
CA LEU A 277 8.56 5.78 -12.38
C LEU A 277 9.99 6.24 -12.74
N PHE A 278 10.58 5.65 -13.78
CA PHE A 278 11.92 5.97 -14.26
C PHE A 278 12.01 7.40 -14.79
N ILE A 279 11.05 7.81 -15.63
CA ILE A 279 11.01 9.16 -16.21
C ILE A 279 10.77 10.22 -15.11
N ASN A 280 9.94 9.90 -14.12
CA ASN A 280 9.47 10.89 -13.16
C ASN A 280 10.29 10.97 -11.87
N THR A 281 11.13 9.98 -11.56
CA THR A 281 11.93 9.97 -10.32
C THR A 281 13.37 10.38 -10.59
N LYS A 282 13.80 11.53 -10.04
CA LYS A 282 15.14 12.10 -10.32
C LYS A 282 16.29 11.28 -9.76
N ALA A 283 16.15 10.79 -8.53
CA ALA A 283 17.23 10.05 -7.86
C ALA A 283 17.06 8.54 -8.08
N LYS A 284 18.10 7.89 -8.62
CA LYS A 284 18.10 6.43 -8.89
C LYS A 284 17.74 5.60 -7.66
N LYS A 285 18.22 5.98 -6.46
CA LYS A 285 17.90 5.28 -5.21
C LYS A 285 16.39 5.23 -4.92
N TYR A 286 15.68 6.32 -5.18
CA TYR A 286 14.24 6.42 -4.95
C TYR A 286 13.46 5.66 -6.04
N PHE A 287 13.95 5.69 -7.28
CA PHE A 287 13.40 4.88 -8.36
C PHE A 287 13.45 3.39 -8.01
N PHE A 288 14.62 2.86 -7.64
CA PHE A 288 14.76 1.44 -7.30
C PHE A 288 13.92 1.04 -6.09
N ALA A 289 13.86 1.90 -5.05
CA ALA A 289 13.03 1.64 -3.89
C ALA A 289 11.53 1.58 -4.24
N LEU A 290 11.03 2.53 -5.04
CA LEU A 290 9.64 2.53 -5.50
C LEU A 290 9.36 1.34 -6.41
N ALA A 291 10.23 1.06 -7.38
CA ALA A 291 10.07 -0.07 -8.30
C ALA A 291 10.02 -1.41 -7.55
N MET A 292 10.89 -1.61 -6.55
CA MET A 292 10.88 -2.81 -5.72
C MET A 292 9.61 -2.93 -4.89
N LEU A 293 9.16 -1.83 -4.27
CA LEU A 293 7.91 -1.81 -3.51
C LEU A 293 6.72 -2.17 -4.38
N VAL A 294 6.65 -1.60 -5.58
CA VAL A 294 5.61 -1.89 -6.58
C VAL A 294 5.60 -3.36 -6.95
N PHE A 295 6.76 -3.93 -7.26
CA PHE A 295 6.89 -5.33 -7.62
C PHE A 295 6.38 -6.25 -6.50
N ILE A 296 6.83 -6.02 -5.27
CA ILE A 296 6.41 -6.82 -4.11
C ILE A 296 4.92 -6.64 -3.84
N ALA A 297 4.42 -5.41 -3.94
CA ALA A 297 3.04 -5.11 -3.65
C ALA A 297 2.09 -5.75 -4.65
N ASP A 298 2.43 -5.77 -5.94
CA ASP A 298 1.61 -6.37 -6.99
C ASP A 298 1.37 -7.88 -6.76
N LEU A 299 2.27 -8.58 -6.05
CA LEU A 299 2.02 -9.97 -5.63
C LEU A 299 0.82 -10.10 -4.67
N GLY A 300 0.61 -9.09 -3.83
CA GLY A 300 -0.45 -9.07 -2.82
C GLY A 300 -1.63 -8.14 -3.14
N TYR A 301 -1.49 -7.17 -4.02
CA TYR A 301 -2.57 -6.28 -4.44
C TYR A 301 -2.16 -5.45 -5.68
N PRO A 302 -3.00 -5.33 -6.72
CA PRO A 302 -2.67 -4.59 -7.94
C PRO A 302 -2.66 -3.07 -7.69
N LEU A 303 -1.52 -2.51 -7.31
CA LEU A 303 -1.46 -1.11 -6.83
C LEU A 303 -1.76 -0.10 -7.95
N PHE A 304 -1.32 -0.34 -9.19
CA PHE A 304 -1.36 0.69 -10.25
C PHE A 304 -2.72 0.93 -10.87
N VAL A 305 -3.66 0.01 -10.71
CA VAL A 305 -5.06 0.21 -11.10
C VAL A 305 -5.94 0.29 -9.86
N THR A 306 -5.35 0.52 -8.70
CA THR A 306 -6.13 0.91 -7.54
C THR A 306 -6.24 2.43 -7.53
N TYR A 307 -7.47 2.94 -7.67
CA TYR A 307 -7.77 4.38 -7.67
C TYR A 307 -6.95 5.16 -6.62
N ARG A 308 -6.85 4.61 -5.40
CA ARG A 308 -6.14 5.21 -4.25
C ARG A 308 -4.64 5.39 -4.49
N PHE A 309 -3.99 4.42 -5.13
CA PHE A 309 -2.55 4.43 -5.38
C PHE A 309 -2.19 5.26 -6.61
N VAL A 310 -3.07 5.32 -7.61
CA VAL A 310 -2.90 6.19 -8.77
C VAL A 310 -2.72 7.65 -8.35
N PHE A 311 -3.40 8.13 -7.30
CA PHE A 311 -3.17 9.49 -6.77
C PHE A 311 -2.04 9.59 -5.74
N LEU A 312 -1.73 8.51 -5.02
CA LEU A 312 -0.67 8.53 -4.00
C LEU A 312 0.73 8.57 -4.63
N PHE A 313 0.97 7.78 -5.69
CA PHE A 313 2.29 7.69 -6.34
C PHE A 313 2.82 9.05 -6.83
N PRO A 314 2.04 9.91 -7.51
CA PRO A 314 2.49 11.24 -7.91
C PRO A 314 2.95 12.09 -6.74
N VAL A 315 2.19 12.10 -5.63
CA VAL A 315 2.54 12.87 -4.43
C VAL A 315 3.87 12.38 -3.85
N VAL A 316 4.04 11.07 -3.76
CA VAL A 316 5.29 10.44 -3.28
C VAL A 316 6.48 10.82 -4.19
N ILE A 317 6.32 10.72 -5.51
CA ILE A 317 7.39 11.05 -6.48
C ILE A 317 7.76 12.54 -6.38
N ILE A 318 6.79 13.44 -6.34
CA ILE A 318 7.03 14.89 -6.23
C ILE A 318 7.75 15.22 -4.91
N LEU A 319 7.34 14.57 -3.80
CA LEU A 319 8.01 14.73 -2.51
C LEU A 319 9.48 14.25 -2.59
N LEU A 320 9.73 13.03 -3.04
CA LEU A 320 11.08 12.47 -3.16
C LEU A 320 11.97 13.29 -4.10
N ASN A 321 11.42 13.81 -5.19
CA ASN A 321 12.11 14.74 -6.08
C ASN A 321 12.45 16.06 -5.39
N THR A 322 11.57 16.58 -4.55
CA THR A 322 11.81 17.80 -3.76
C THR A 322 12.95 17.57 -2.78
N LEU A 323 12.93 16.45 -2.05
CA LEU A 323 14.00 16.08 -1.11
C LEU A 323 15.35 15.93 -1.82
N SER A 324 15.37 15.26 -2.99
CA SER A 324 16.59 15.07 -3.77
C SER A 324 17.23 16.38 -4.24
N ARG A 325 16.43 17.39 -4.58
CA ARG A 325 16.95 18.70 -5.01
C ARG A 325 17.61 19.42 -3.84
N HIS A 326 17.01 19.40 -2.66
CA HIS A 326 17.58 20.02 -1.46
C HIS A 326 18.90 19.39 -1.04
N THR A 327 19.03 18.06 -1.15
CA THR A 327 20.30 17.38 -0.86
C THR A 327 21.40 17.73 -1.86
N GLN A 328 21.05 18.01 -3.12
CA GLN A 328 22.01 18.42 -4.17
C GLN A 328 22.40 19.90 -4.07
N SER A 329 21.55 20.75 -3.48
CA SER A 329 21.82 22.18 -3.27
C SER A 329 22.41 22.52 -1.89
N GLY A 330 22.80 21.51 -1.11
CA GLY A 330 23.54 21.73 0.14
C GLY A 330 24.89 22.40 -0.14
N PRO A 331 25.44 23.20 0.80
CA PRO A 331 26.65 23.97 0.56
C PRO A 331 27.76 23.02 0.10
N GLU A 332 28.40 23.35 -1.03
CA GLU A 332 29.71 22.82 -1.34
C GLU A 332 30.57 23.08 -0.10
N LEU A 333 30.98 22.00 0.57
CA LEU A 333 31.99 22.05 1.61
C LEU A 333 33.24 22.68 0.98
N LYS A 334 33.43 23.98 1.24
CA LYS A 334 34.72 24.64 1.13
C LYS A 334 35.55 24.31 2.35
#